data_AF-A0A8B6EB54-F1
#
_entry.id   AF-A0A8B6EB54-F1
#
_cell.length_a   1.000
_cell.length_b   1.000
_cell.length_c   1.000
_cell.angle_alpha   90.00
_cell.angle_beta   90.00
_cell.angle_gamma   90.00
#
_symmetry.space_group_name_H-M   'P 1'
#
loop_
_entity.id
_entity.type
_entity.pdbx_description
1 polymer ?
#
loop_
_entity_poly.entity_id
_entity_poly.type
_entity_poly.pdbx_seq_one_letter_code
_entity_poly.pdbx_strand_id
1 'polypeptide(L)'
;MKYENYCQYHDKDCCPACIAVDHKNCTEIMLLQDVMNAFKTSASLSTTESNVKNLQSNIDHILADRQQNLDTINEERQRYQNEITQVRTKVNVYLNTFEQKIFKELETAQKKIKRDTKNLITDLLEKTKVANTLAEEIVAIKKYATEYQVYIGSKLIENKAEKEANYLRSLLEEGKLRQNRLKLILNRKLSNIESIIRTFGTVETKIREKSIVLKRRENKQAQIMSIIPNIDKTKISYARQKKSF
;
A
#
# COMPACT_ATOMS: atom_id res chain seq x y z
N MET A 1 69.55 -12.46 3.76
CA MET A 1 69.95 -11.04 3.62
C MET A 1 69.19 -10.23 4.64
N LYS A 2 69.85 -9.32 5.36
CA LYS A 2 69.21 -8.47 6.37
C LYS A 2 69.04 -7.07 5.77
N TYR A 3 67.80 -6.59 5.74
CA TYR A 3 67.49 -5.22 5.30
C TYR A 3 67.72 -4.29 6.49
N GLU A 4 68.71 -3.43 6.37
CA GLU A 4 69.16 -2.56 7.48
C GLU A 4 69.01 -1.08 7.14
N ASN A 5 68.74 -0.75 5.88
CA ASN A 5 68.64 0.61 5.38
C ASN A 5 67.30 0.84 4.67
N TYR A 6 66.94 2.12 4.52
CA TYR A 6 65.75 2.59 3.83
C TYR A 6 66.14 3.67 2.84
N CYS A 7 65.72 3.53 1.59
CA CYS A 7 65.90 4.55 0.57
C CYS A 7 64.65 5.44 0.53
N GLN A 8 64.77 6.70 0.94
CA GLN A 8 63.63 7.63 0.96
C GLN A 8 63.13 7.96 -0.45
N TYR A 9 64.05 8.07 -1.43
CA TYR A 9 63.70 8.37 -2.81
C TYR A 9 62.80 7.29 -3.46
N HIS A 10 63.01 6.02 -3.09
CA HIS A 10 62.25 4.88 -3.63
C HIS A 10 61.22 4.33 -2.65
N ASP A 11 61.10 4.93 -1.47
CA ASP A 11 60.20 4.51 -0.39
C ASP A 11 60.26 3.00 -0.08
N LYS A 12 61.48 2.43 -0.02
CA LYS A 12 61.68 0.98 0.16
C LYS A 12 62.87 0.62 1.04
N ASP A 13 62.77 -0.54 1.69
CA ASP A 13 63.87 -1.15 2.44
C ASP A 13 64.96 -1.72 1.51
N CYS A 14 66.21 -1.61 1.95
CA CYS A 14 67.39 -1.92 1.14
C CYS A 14 68.43 -2.68 1.97
N CYS A 15 69.04 -3.70 1.36
CA CYS A 15 70.25 -4.33 1.89
C CYS A 15 71.51 -3.68 1.28
N PRO A 16 72.72 -3.92 1.82
CA PRO A 16 73.95 -3.32 1.28
C PRO A 16 74.19 -3.60 -0.21
N ALA A 17 73.77 -4.77 -0.71
CA ALA A 17 73.89 -5.11 -2.14
C ALA A 17 72.97 -4.25 -3.02
N CYS A 18 71.72 -4.03 -2.60
CA CYS A 18 70.79 -3.14 -3.31
C CYS A 18 71.33 -1.70 -3.36
N ILE A 19 71.99 -1.24 -2.31
CA ILE A 19 72.60 0.10 -2.27
C ILE A 19 73.67 0.24 -3.35
N ALA A 20 74.54 -0.76 -3.49
CA ALA A 20 75.64 -0.74 -4.45
C ALA A 20 75.19 -0.81 -5.92
N VAL A 21 74.05 -1.46 -6.20
CA VAL A 21 73.59 -1.71 -7.57
C VAL A 21 72.48 -0.74 -7.98
N ASP A 22 71.39 -0.73 -7.21
CA ASP A 22 70.14 -0.07 -7.60
C ASP A 22 69.98 1.33 -6.99
N HIS A 23 70.61 1.59 -5.85
CA HIS A 23 70.53 2.87 -5.14
C HIS A 23 71.84 3.65 -5.09
N LYS A 24 72.79 3.33 -5.98
CA LYS A 24 74.13 3.94 -6.01
C LYS A 24 74.12 5.47 -6.14
N ASN A 25 73.06 6.02 -6.71
CA ASN A 25 72.86 7.45 -6.92
C ASN A 25 71.84 8.07 -5.95
N CYS A 26 71.29 7.30 -5.01
CA CYS A 26 70.34 7.82 -4.03
C CYS A 26 71.09 8.49 -2.89
N THR A 27 70.81 9.78 -2.67
CA THR A 27 71.47 10.59 -1.64
C THR A 27 70.81 10.47 -0.27
N GLU A 28 69.60 9.92 -0.20
CA GLU A 28 68.78 9.85 1.02
C GLU A 28 68.55 8.40 1.44
N ILE A 29 69.62 7.77 1.93
CA ILE A 29 69.57 6.43 2.50
C ILE A 29 69.77 6.55 4.02
N MET A 30 68.82 6.04 4.79
CA MET A 30 68.83 6.07 6.26
C MET A 30 68.85 4.67 6.84
N LEU A 31 69.28 4.54 8.11
CA LEU A 31 69.08 3.28 8.84
C LEU A 31 67.58 3.02 9.02
N LEU A 32 67.16 1.80 8.68
CA LEU A 32 65.75 1.40 8.75
C LEU A 32 65.20 1.57 10.17
N GLN A 33 66.03 1.31 11.19
CA GLN A 33 65.65 1.48 12.61
C GLN A 33 65.30 2.93 12.97
N ASP A 34 66.04 3.90 12.44
CA ASP A 34 65.79 5.32 12.70
C ASP A 34 64.52 5.80 12.00
N VAL A 35 64.29 5.34 10.77
CA VAL A 35 63.03 5.59 10.03
C VAL A 35 61.84 4.99 10.76
N MET A 36 61.95 3.74 11.25
CA MET A 36 60.88 3.09 12.01
C MET A 36 60.58 3.81 13.32
N ASN A 37 61.60 4.24 14.06
CA ASN A 37 61.43 4.98 15.31
C ASN A 37 60.80 6.36 15.08
N ALA A 38 61.24 7.08 14.04
CA ALA A 38 60.66 8.36 13.66
C ALA A 38 59.22 8.22 13.14
N PHE A 39 58.92 7.15 12.39
CA PHE A 39 57.57 6.89 11.89
C PHE A 39 56.59 6.55 13.03
N LYS A 40 57.02 5.73 13.99
CA LYS A 40 56.22 5.37 15.18
C LYS A 40 55.77 6.57 16.01
N THR A 41 56.57 7.64 16.03
CA THR A 41 56.26 8.88 16.75
C THR A 41 55.78 10.00 15.81
N SER A 42 55.63 9.71 14.52
CA SER A 42 55.26 10.72 13.53
C SER A 42 53.79 11.14 13.65
N ALA A 43 53.54 12.43 13.42
CA ALA A 43 52.18 12.95 13.28
C ALA A 43 51.41 12.29 12.11
N SER A 44 52.14 11.76 11.11
CA SER A 44 51.57 11.03 9.98
C SER A 44 50.88 9.74 10.42
N LEU A 45 51.55 8.92 11.22
CA LEU A 45 50.97 7.68 11.75
C LEU A 45 49.74 7.96 12.62
N SER A 46 49.81 8.94 13.53
CA SER A 46 48.66 9.36 14.35
C SER A 46 47.51 9.94 13.51
N THR A 47 47.82 10.55 12.36
CA THR A 47 46.82 11.04 11.41
C THR A 47 46.12 9.88 10.71
N THR A 48 46.89 8.91 10.21
CA THR A 48 46.36 7.68 9.60
C THR A 48 45.50 6.90 10.58
N GLU A 49 45.96 6.70 11.82
CA GLU A 49 45.19 6.02 12.87
C GLU A 49 43.83 6.71 13.11
N SER A 50 43.82 8.03 13.22
CA SER A 50 42.57 8.75 13.41
C SER A 50 41.67 8.76 12.17
N ASN A 51 42.23 8.74 10.97
CA ASN A 51 41.45 8.63 9.74
C ASN A 51 40.74 7.27 9.69
N VAL A 52 41.43 6.19 10.08
CA VAL A 52 40.84 4.86 10.19
C VAL A 52 39.74 4.84 11.26
N LYS A 53 39.95 5.44 12.44
CA LYS A 53 38.92 5.54 13.49
C LYS A 53 37.69 6.34 13.03
N ASN A 54 37.90 7.45 12.30
CA ASN A 54 36.80 8.24 11.76
C ASN A 54 36.03 7.46 10.67
N LEU A 55 36.74 6.75 9.79
CA LEU A 55 36.13 5.88 8.80
C LEU A 55 35.27 4.82 9.47
N GLN A 56 35.78 4.14 10.50
CA GLN A 56 35.04 3.15 11.27
C GLN A 56 33.77 3.75 11.90
N SER A 57 33.89 4.89 12.61
CA SER A 57 32.73 5.55 13.21
C SER A 57 31.68 5.97 12.17
N ASN A 58 32.11 6.36 10.98
CA ASN A 58 31.20 6.73 9.88
C ASN A 58 30.50 5.48 9.30
N ILE A 59 31.21 4.36 9.16
CA ILE A 59 30.62 3.08 8.75
C ILE A 59 29.56 2.64 9.77
N ASP A 60 29.87 2.67 11.06
CA ASP A 60 28.92 2.31 12.13
C ASP A 60 27.66 3.18 12.08
N HIS A 61 27.82 4.48 11.85
CA HIS A 61 26.68 5.40 11.70
C HIS A 61 25.84 5.09 10.45
N ILE A 62 26.48 4.78 9.31
CA ILE A 62 25.77 4.38 8.09
C ILE A 62 25.01 3.06 8.32
N LEU A 63 25.61 2.08 9.00
CA LEU A 63 24.96 0.82 9.31
C LEU A 63 23.73 1.01 10.19
N ALA A 64 23.83 1.82 11.25
CA ALA A 64 22.70 2.15 12.11
C ALA A 64 21.56 2.85 11.35
N ASP A 65 21.89 3.85 10.50
CA ASP A 65 20.90 4.53 9.66
C ASP A 65 20.20 3.57 8.70
N ARG A 66 20.95 2.66 8.08
CA ARG A 66 20.40 1.67 7.14
C ARG A 66 19.53 0.64 7.85
N GLN A 67 19.90 0.22 9.06
CA GLN A 67 19.05 -0.66 9.85
C GLN A 67 17.73 0.02 10.22
N GLN A 68 17.78 1.26 10.72
CA GLN A 68 16.58 2.04 11.03
C GLN A 68 15.67 2.23 9.80
N ASN A 69 16.25 2.43 8.62
CA ASN A 69 15.50 2.53 7.38
C ASN A 69 14.79 1.21 7.03
N LEU A 70 15.43 0.06 7.23
CA LEU A 70 14.80 -1.25 7.02
C LEU A 70 13.63 -1.47 8.00
N ASP A 71 13.83 -1.12 9.26
CA ASP A 71 12.79 -1.24 10.28
C ASP A 71 11.58 -0.36 9.92
N THR A 72 11.83 0.88 9.50
CA THR A 72 10.78 1.80 9.02
C THR A 72 10.03 1.21 7.83
N ILE A 73 10.73 0.68 6.81
CA ILE A 73 10.08 0.05 5.64
C ILE A 73 9.15 -1.10 6.06
N ASN A 74 9.57 -1.92 7.03
CA ASN A 74 8.76 -3.02 7.54
C ASN A 74 7.50 -2.52 8.28
N GLU A 75 7.65 -1.49 9.12
CA GLU A 75 6.53 -0.85 9.81
C GLU A 75 5.54 -0.23 8.82
N GLU A 76 6.02 0.48 7.80
CA GLU A 76 5.19 1.06 6.76
C GLU A 76 4.45 -0.01 5.96
N ARG A 77 5.12 -1.11 5.60
CA ARG A 77 4.49 -2.25 4.94
C ARG A 77 3.35 -2.81 5.79
N GLN A 78 3.58 -3.02 7.09
CA GLN A 78 2.55 -3.54 7.99
C GLN A 78 1.38 -2.56 8.14
N ARG A 79 1.67 -1.25 8.24
CA ARG A 79 0.66 -0.20 8.27
C ARG A 79 -0.23 -0.26 7.02
N TYR A 80 0.36 -0.28 5.82
CA TYR A 80 -0.41 -0.33 4.58
C TYR A 80 -1.19 -1.64 4.42
N GLN A 81 -0.66 -2.79 4.88
CA GLN A 81 -1.41 -4.05 4.92
C GLN A 81 -2.66 -3.95 5.80
N ASN A 82 -2.54 -3.30 6.97
CA ASN A 82 -3.66 -3.07 7.87
C ASN A 82 -4.69 -2.12 7.24
N GLU A 83 -4.24 -1.03 6.60
CA GLU A 83 -5.12 -0.09 5.90
C GLU A 83 -5.91 -0.76 4.77
N ILE A 84 -5.25 -1.56 3.93
CA ILE A 84 -5.90 -2.34 2.86
C ILE A 84 -6.99 -3.25 3.44
N THR A 85 -6.66 -3.94 4.54
CA THR A 85 -7.60 -4.84 5.22
C THR A 85 -8.80 -4.07 5.77
N GLN A 86 -8.58 -2.91 6.40
CA GLN A 86 -9.66 -2.07 6.92
C GLN A 86 -10.57 -1.54 5.80
N VAL A 87 -10.00 -1.10 4.67
CA VAL A 87 -10.78 -0.64 3.51
C VAL A 87 -11.64 -1.79 2.97
N ARG A 88 -11.06 -2.99 2.81
CA ARG A 88 -11.81 -4.18 2.37
C ARG A 88 -12.97 -4.49 3.31
N THR A 89 -12.73 -4.49 4.61
CA THR A 89 -13.77 -4.73 5.62
C THR A 89 -14.89 -3.69 5.53
N LYS A 90 -14.55 -2.40 5.40
CA LYS A 90 -15.54 -1.32 5.22
C LYS A 90 -16.39 -1.54 3.97
N VAL A 91 -15.77 -1.85 2.83
CA VAL A 91 -16.48 -2.14 1.57
C VAL A 91 -17.47 -3.29 1.76
N ASN A 92 -17.04 -4.39 2.38
CA ASN A 92 -17.91 -5.54 2.64
C ASN A 92 -19.09 -5.17 3.55
N VAL A 93 -18.86 -4.38 4.61
CA VAL A 93 -19.94 -3.93 5.50
C VAL A 93 -20.97 -3.09 4.73
N TYR A 94 -20.50 -2.18 3.86
CA TYR A 94 -21.40 -1.38 3.02
C TYR A 94 -22.21 -2.25 2.06
N LEU A 95 -21.56 -3.20 1.37
CA LEU A 95 -22.24 -4.12 0.44
C LEU A 95 -23.31 -4.96 1.15
N ASN A 96 -22.97 -5.53 2.32
CA ASN A 96 -23.93 -6.29 3.14
C ASN A 96 -25.11 -5.42 3.57
N THR A 97 -24.86 -4.16 3.95
CA THR A 97 -25.93 -3.23 4.35
C THR A 97 -26.88 -2.95 3.19
N PHE A 98 -26.34 -2.73 1.98
CA PHE A 98 -27.15 -2.51 0.78
C PHE A 98 -27.95 -3.76 0.40
N GLU A 99 -27.34 -4.93 0.47
CA GLU A 99 -28.00 -6.21 0.23
C GLU A 99 -29.19 -6.41 1.19
N GLN A 100 -28.96 -6.25 2.50
CA GLN A 100 -30.01 -6.39 3.51
C GLN A 100 -31.17 -5.40 3.28
N LYS A 101 -30.86 -4.17 2.88
CA LYS A 101 -31.89 -3.18 2.54
C LYS A 101 -32.74 -3.64 1.35
N ILE A 102 -32.11 -4.11 0.27
CA ILE A 102 -32.81 -4.60 -0.92
C ILE A 102 -33.66 -5.83 -0.57
N PHE A 103 -33.15 -6.76 0.23
CA PHE A 103 -33.94 -7.92 0.67
C PHE A 103 -35.15 -7.53 1.51
N LYS A 104 -35.01 -6.53 2.40
CA LYS A 104 -36.14 -6.02 3.18
C LYS A 104 -37.19 -5.36 2.30
N GLU A 105 -36.77 -4.61 1.27
CA GLU A 105 -37.69 -4.03 0.28
C GLU A 105 -38.41 -5.12 -0.52
N LEU A 106 -37.68 -6.15 -0.98
CA LEU A 106 -38.24 -7.30 -1.69
C LEU A 106 -39.27 -8.05 -0.83
N GLU A 107 -38.94 -8.32 0.42
CA GLU A 107 -39.83 -9.01 1.36
C GLU A 107 -41.09 -8.18 1.62
N THR A 108 -40.95 -6.87 1.77
CA THR A 108 -42.08 -5.95 1.97
C THR A 108 -43.00 -5.95 0.75
N ALA A 109 -42.44 -5.85 -0.46
CA ALA A 109 -43.20 -5.92 -1.70
C ALA A 109 -43.91 -7.27 -1.85
N GLN A 110 -43.22 -8.37 -1.57
CA GLN A 110 -43.79 -9.72 -1.60
C GLN A 110 -44.94 -9.87 -0.60
N LYS A 111 -44.76 -9.41 0.65
CA LYS A 111 -45.80 -9.45 1.69
C LYS A 111 -47.04 -8.65 1.28
N LYS A 112 -46.85 -7.48 0.67
CA LYS A 112 -47.96 -6.66 0.15
C LYS A 112 -48.72 -7.41 -0.95
N ILE A 113 -48.02 -7.88 -1.98
CA ILE A 113 -48.62 -8.64 -3.09
C ILE A 113 -49.38 -9.87 -2.56
N LYS A 114 -48.75 -10.66 -1.67
CA LYS A 114 -49.37 -11.86 -1.09
C LYS A 114 -50.64 -11.54 -0.31
N ARG A 115 -50.65 -10.43 0.43
CA ARG A 115 -51.83 -9.97 1.19
C ARG A 115 -52.95 -9.55 0.26
N ASP A 116 -52.64 -8.68 -0.70
CA ASP A 116 -53.61 -8.15 -1.65
C ASP A 116 -54.23 -9.29 -2.49
N THR A 117 -53.41 -10.24 -2.96
CA THR A 117 -53.88 -11.44 -3.68
C THR A 117 -54.73 -12.35 -2.80
N LYS A 118 -54.37 -12.55 -1.52
CA LYS A 118 -55.19 -13.36 -0.60
C LYS A 118 -56.57 -12.74 -0.38
N ASN A 119 -56.63 -11.43 -0.15
CA ASN A 119 -57.89 -10.72 0.04
C ASN A 119 -58.78 -10.85 -1.20
N LEU A 120 -58.20 -10.68 -2.39
CA LEU A 120 -58.92 -10.87 -3.66
C LEU A 120 -59.44 -12.29 -3.83
N ILE A 121 -58.66 -13.31 -3.47
CA ILE A 121 -59.11 -14.71 -3.51
C ILE A 121 -60.30 -14.91 -2.57
N THR A 122 -60.21 -14.41 -1.33
CA THR A 122 -61.30 -14.55 -0.34
C THR A 122 -62.59 -13.91 -0.84
N ASP A 123 -62.51 -12.71 -1.39
CA ASP A 123 -63.67 -12.00 -1.93
C ASP A 123 -64.27 -12.73 -3.15
N LEU A 124 -63.44 -13.21 -4.09
CA LEU A 124 -63.92 -14.00 -5.23
C LEU A 124 -64.56 -15.34 -4.80
N LEU A 125 -64.08 -15.96 -3.72
CA LEU A 125 -64.70 -17.15 -3.14
C LEU A 125 -66.10 -16.85 -2.58
N GLU A 126 -66.29 -15.69 -1.96
CA GLU A 126 -67.62 -15.24 -1.52
C GLU A 126 -68.54 -15.00 -2.71
N LYS A 127 -68.05 -14.34 -3.76
CA LYS A 127 -68.82 -14.15 -5.00
C LYS A 127 -69.19 -15.45 -5.68
N THR A 128 -68.32 -16.45 -5.60
CA THR A 128 -68.60 -17.80 -6.12
C THR A 128 -69.75 -18.47 -5.36
N LYS A 129 -69.81 -18.31 -4.03
CA LYS A 129 -70.94 -18.83 -3.23
C LYS A 129 -72.26 -18.18 -3.65
N VAL A 130 -72.27 -16.85 -3.80
CA VAL A 130 -73.46 -16.11 -4.27
C VAL A 130 -73.90 -16.62 -5.64
N ALA A 131 -72.96 -16.75 -6.59
CA ALA A 131 -73.26 -17.26 -7.93
C ALA A 131 -73.85 -18.67 -7.91
N ASN A 132 -73.33 -19.57 -7.06
CA ASN A 132 -73.88 -20.92 -6.90
C ASN A 132 -75.30 -20.89 -6.33
N THR A 133 -75.56 -20.08 -5.30
CA THR A 133 -76.92 -19.93 -4.75
C THR A 133 -77.90 -19.40 -5.80
N LEU A 134 -77.52 -18.40 -6.59
CA LEU A 134 -78.37 -17.88 -7.68
C LEU A 134 -78.66 -18.95 -8.75
N ALA A 135 -77.68 -19.82 -9.05
CA ALA A 135 -77.87 -20.92 -9.98
C ALA A 135 -78.86 -21.97 -9.43
N GLU A 136 -78.76 -22.32 -8.15
CA GLU A 136 -79.71 -23.21 -7.47
C GLU A 136 -81.12 -22.61 -7.42
N GLU A 137 -81.25 -21.31 -7.10
CA GLU A 137 -82.52 -20.58 -7.09
C GLU A 137 -83.21 -20.63 -8.47
N ILE A 138 -82.47 -20.40 -9.56
CA ILE A 138 -83.00 -20.50 -10.94
C ILE A 138 -83.55 -21.89 -11.22
N VAL A 139 -82.81 -22.94 -10.85
CA VAL A 139 -83.23 -24.34 -11.09
C VAL A 139 -84.48 -24.67 -10.28
N ALA A 140 -84.55 -24.23 -9.02
CA ALA A 140 -85.69 -24.46 -8.15
C ALA A 140 -86.95 -23.74 -8.67
N ILE A 141 -86.85 -22.46 -9.02
CA ILE A 141 -87.97 -21.66 -9.54
C ILE A 141 -88.48 -22.26 -10.84
N LYS A 142 -87.58 -22.70 -11.74
CA LYS A 142 -87.97 -23.36 -13.00
C LYS A 142 -88.75 -24.66 -12.79
N LYS A 143 -88.48 -25.41 -11.72
CA LYS A 143 -89.06 -26.73 -11.49
C LYS A 143 -90.36 -26.68 -10.67
N TYR A 144 -90.47 -25.75 -9.73
CA TYR A 144 -91.51 -25.80 -8.69
C TYR A 144 -92.41 -24.56 -8.62
N ALA A 145 -92.09 -23.46 -9.32
CA ALA A 145 -92.86 -22.21 -9.23
C ALA A 145 -93.90 -22.07 -10.36
N THR A 146 -94.90 -21.22 -10.15
CA THR A 146 -95.90 -20.88 -11.20
C THR A 146 -95.28 -20.00 -12.28
N GLU A 147 -95.89 -19.93 -13.46
CA GLU A 147 -95.39 -19.11 -14.59
C GLU A 147 -95.11 -17.65 -14.20
N TYR A 148 -96.02 -17.05 -13.41
CA TYR A 148 -95.85 -15.69 -12.91
C TYR A 148 -94.66 -15.58 -11.93
N GLN A 149 -94.51 -16.54 -11.02
CA GLN A 149 -93.38 -16.57 -10.08
C GLN A 149 -92.04 -16.80 -10.79
N VAL A 150 -92.03 -17.60 -11.87
CA VAL A 150 -90.85 -17.79 -12.73
C VAL A 150 -90.43 -16.46 -13.37
N TYR A 151 -91.38 -15.71 -13.92
CA TYR A 151 -91.08 -14.43 -14.54
C TYR A 151 -90.49 -13.42 -13.54
N ILE A 152 -91.14 -13.22 -12.40
CA ILE A 152 -90.65 -12.27 -11.38
C ILE A 152 -89.33 -12.74 -10.75
N GLY A 153 -89.23 -14.02 -10.39
CA GLY A 153 -88.04 -14.61 -9.78
C GLY A 153 -86.82 -14.55 -10.69
N SER A 154 -86.99 -14.85 -11.97
CA SER A 154 -85.90 -14.75 -12.95
C SER A 154 -85.39 -13.32 -13.11
N LYS A 155 -86.27 -12.32 -13.14
CA LYS A 155 -85.87 -10.90 -13.19
C LYS A 155 -85.11 -10.45 -11.95
N LEU A 156 -85.49 -10.92 -10.76
CA LEU A 156 -84.76 -10.63 -9.53
C LEU A 156 -83.36 -11.26 -9.54
N ILE A 157 -83.24 -12.51 -9.99
CA ILE A 157 -81.95 -13.20 -10.08
C ILE A 157 -81.06 -12.56 -11.15
N GLU A 158 -81.61 -12.20 -12.30
CA GLU A 158 -80.90 -11.47 -13.36
C GLU A 158 -80.29 -10.17 -12.83
N ASN A 159 -81.07 -9.36 -12.11
CA ASN A 159 -80.57 -8.14 -11.49
C ASN A 159 -79.44 -8.38 -10.47
N LYS A 160 -79.53 -9.46 -9.67
CA LYS A 160 -78.45 -9.83 -8.73
C LYS A 160 -77.20 -10.31 -9.47
N ALA A 161 -77.36 -11.15 -10.48
CA ALA A 161 -76.27 -11.66 -11.30
C ALA A 161 -75.55 -10.51 -12.04
N GLU A 162 -76.31 -9.54 -12.55
CA GLU A 162 -75.74 -8.37 -13.23
C GLU A 162 -74.91 -7.49 -12.27
N LYS A 163 -75.35 -7.33 -11.01
CA LYS A 163 -74.53 -6.63 -10.00
C LYS A 163 -73.19 -7.32 -9.77
N GLU A 164 -73.17 -8.65 -9.66
CA GLU A 164 -71.92 -9.40 -9.49
C GLU A 164 -71.06 -9.38 -10.76
N ALA A 165 -71.66 -9.42 -11.94
CA ALA A 165 -70.94 -9.26 -13.20
C ALA A 165 -70.31 -7.87 -13.34
N ASN A 166 -71.01 -6.81 -12.92
CA ASN A 166 -70.50 -5.45 -12.90
C ASN A 166 -69.30 -5.32 -11.96
N TYR A 167 -69.34 -5.99 -10.79
CA TYR A 167 -68.21 -6.06 -9.89
C TYR A 167 -66.98 -6.75 -10.51
N LEU A 168 -67.17 -7.89 -11.20
CA LEU A 168 -66.06 -8.55 -11.91
C LEU A 168 -65.47 -7.68 -13.02
N ARG A 169 -66.30 -6.89 -13.73
CA ARG A 169 -65.82 -5.91 -14.72
C ARG A 169 -65.00 -4.81 -14.06
N SER A 170 -65.42 -4.27 -12.91
CA SER A 170 -64.64 -3.24 -12.23
C SER A 170 -63.27 -3.77 -11.78
N LEU A 171 -63.16 -5.02 -11.33
CA LEU A 171 -61.87 -5.65 -11.02
C LEU A 171 -60.93 -5.75 -12.23
N LEU A 172 -61.49 -6.01 -13.42
CA LEU A 172 -60.74 -6.07 -14.67
C LEU A 172 -60.24 -4.68 -15.08
N GLU A 173 -61.13 -3.68 -15.06
CA GLU A 173 -60.86 -2.29 -15.43
C GLU A 173 -59.85 -1.63 -14.49
N GLU A 174 -59.96 -1.87 -13.19
CA GLU A 174 -59.00 -1.40 -12.17
C GLU A 174 -57.66 -2.16 -12.22
N GLY A 175 -57.54 -3.18 -13.07
CA GLY A 175 -56.31 -3.97 -13.23
C GLY A 175 -55.96 -4.86 -12.04
N LYS A 176 -56.91 -5.09 -11.12
CA LYS A 176 -56.72 -5.94 -9.92
C LYS A 176 -56.48 -7.41 -10.26
N LEU A 177 -56.90 -7.85 -11.45
CA LEU A 177 -56.69 -9.21 -11.96
C LEU A 177 -55.35 -9.40 -12.71
N ARG A 178 -54.51 -8.37 -12.80
CA ARG A 178 -53.21 -8.48 -13.48
C ARG A 178 -52.24 -9.38 -12.69
N GLN A 179 -51.40 -10.11 -13.40
CA GLN A 179 -50.34 -10.90 -12.78
C GLN A 179 -49.24 -9.99 -12.21
N ASN A 180 -49.10 -9.99 -10.89
CA ASN A 180 -48.01 -9.31 -10.21
C ASN A 180 -46.71 -10.10 -10.38
N ARG A 181 -45.64 -9.46 -10.85
CA ARG A 181 -44.30 -10.04 -10.96
C ARG A 181 -43.29 -9.15 -10.24
N LEU A 182 -42.48 -9.77 -9.39
CA LEU A 182 -41.34 -9.09 -8.77
C LEU A 182 -40.18 -9.06 -9.77
N LYS A 183 -39.56 -7.89 -9.92
CA LYS A 183 -38.38 -7.71 -10.77
C LYS A 183 -37.34 -6.91 -10.00
N LEU A 184 -36.15 -7.48 -9.85
CA LEU A 184 -34.99 -6.76 -9.35
C LEU A 184 -34.36 -5.99 -10.52
N ILE A 185 -34.13 -4.68 -10.35
CA ILE A 185 -33.40 -3.85 -11.30
C ILE A 185 -32.16 -3.35 -10.58
N LEU A 186 -31.00 -3.86 -10.98
CA LEU A 186 -29.72 -3.42 -10.45
C LEU A 186 -29.27 -2.14 -11.16
N ASN A 187 -28.57 -1.28 -10.42
CA ASN A 187 -27.94 -0.10 -11.00
C ASN A 187 -26.84 -0.53 -11.99
N ARG A 188 -26.78 0.08 -13.18
CA ARG A 188 -25.75 -0.20 -14.20
C ARG A 188 -24.31 -0.03 -13.68
N LYS A 189 -24.08 0.87 -12.72
CA LYS A 189 -22.76 1.02 -12.09
C LYS A 189 -22.40 -0.17 -11.22
N LEU A 190 -23.38 -0.75 -10.51
CA LEU A 190 -23.18 -1.95 -9.70
C LEU A 190 -22.99 -3.20 -10.59
N SER A 191 -23.74 -3.32 -11.69
CA SER A 191 -23.56 -4.44 -12.62
C SER A 191 -22.18 -4.48 -13.27
N ASN A 192 -21.50 -3.32 -13.32
CA ASN A 192 -20.21 -3.15 -13.98
C ASN A 192 -19.10 -2.81 -12.97
N ILE A 193 -19.26 -3.18 -11.69
CA ILE A 193 -18.34 -2.77 -10.63
C ILE A 193 -16.88 -3.20 -10.90
N GLU A 194 -16.68 -4.36 -11.52
CA GLU A 194 -15.36 -4.86 -11.96
C GLU A 194 -14.68 -3.94 -12.99
N SER A 195 -15.48 -3.33 -13.87
CA SER A 195 -14.95 -2.40 -14.87
C SER A 195 -14.61 -1.03 -14.28
N ILE A 196 -15.28 -0.66 -13.18
CA ILE A 196 -15.11 0.62 -12.47
C ILE A 196 -13.92 0.55 -11.52
N ILE A 197 -13.79 -0.53 -10.76
CA ILE A 197 -12.72 -0.71 -9.78
C ILE A 197 -11.70 -1.70 -10.36
N ARG A 198 -10.76 -1.18 -11.17
CA ARG A 198 -9.68 -2.00 -11.76
C ARG A 198 -8.50 -2.23 -10.83
N THR A 199 -8.26 -1.30 -9.91
CA THR A 199 -7.11 -1.31 -9.01
C THR A 199 -7.49 -0.72 -7.65
N PHE A 200 -7.06 -1.34 -6.56
CA PHE A 200 -7.25 -0.80 -5.20
C PHE A 200 -6.29 0.35 -4.86
N GLY A 201 -5.13 0.37 -5.51
CA GLY A 201 -4.10 1.38 -5.32
C GLY A 201 -2.82 0.98 -6.04
N THR A 202 -1.84 1.87 -6.00
CA THR A 202 -0.50 1.67 -6.57
C THR A 202 0.54 1.77 -5.47
N VAL A 203 1.58 0.95 -5.54
CA VAL A 203 2.74 1.05 -4.65
C VAL A 203 3.77 1.93 -5.34
N GLU A 204 4.15 3.03 -4.70
CA GLU A 204 5.19 3.93 -5.17
C GLU A 204 6.40 3.89 -4.23
N THR A 205 7.60 3.74 -4.80
CA THR A 205 8.85 3.89 -4.05
C THR A 205 9.40 5.30 -4.25
N LYS A 206 9.56 6.05 -3.17
CA LYS A 206 10.18 7.38 -3.20
C LYS A 206 11.59 7.29 -2.64
N ILE A 207 12.58 7.49 -3.50
CA ILE A 207 13.96 7.62 -3.08
C ILE A 207 14.16 9.06 -2.61
N ARG A 208 14.54 9.23 -1.34
CA ARG A 208 14.97 10.52 -0.79
C ARG A 208 16.44 10.43 -0.44
N GLU A 209 17.22 11.38 -0.92
CA GLU A 209 18.59 11.53 -0.46
C GLU A 209 18.56 11.95 1.01
N LYS A 210 19.10 11.11 1.88
CA LYS A 210 19.32 11.45 3.28
C LYS A 210 20.74 11.96 3.41
N SER A 211 20.91 13.21 3.85
CA SER A 211 22.22 13.79 4.12
C SER A 211 22.83 13.10 5.34
N ILE A 212 23.65 12.07 5.11
CA ILE A 212 24.45 11.48 6.18
C ILE A 212 25.60 12.44 6.46
N VAL A 213 25.55 13.12 7.61
CA VAL A 213 26.62 14.01 8.05
C VAL A 213 27.74 13.14 8.62
N LEU A 214 28.77 12.92 7.81
CA LEU A 214 29.97 12.19 8.24
C LEU A 214 30.75 13.06 9.24
N LYS A 215 31.28 12.43 10.30
CA LYS A 215 32.22 13.12 11.21
C LYS A 215 33.48 13.46 10.42
N ARG A 216 33.68 14.75 10.12
CA ARG A 216 34.93 15.29 9.54
C ARG A 216 35.85 15.77 10.66
N ARG A 217 37.16 15.64 10.43
CA ARG A 217 38.20 16.17 11.31
C ARG A 217 38.41 17.66 11.05
N GLU A 218 38.78 18.41 12.09
CA GLU A 218 39.49 19.67 11.94
C GLU A 218 40.90 19.38 11.41
N ASN A 219 41.24 19.92 10.24
CA ASN A 219 42.54 19.75 9.63
C ASN A 219 43.60 20.52 10.43
N LYS A 220 44.39 19.83 11.25
CA LYS A 220 45.76 20.28 11.54
C LYS A 220 46.67 19.57 10.53
N GLN A 221 47.14 20.31 9.54
CA GLN A 221 48.06 19.82 8.50
C GLN A 221 49.28 19.19 9.16
N ALA A 222 49.40 17.86 9.10
CA ALA A 222 50.64 17.17 9.42
C ALA A 222 51.52 17.20 8.17
N GLN A 223 52.40 18.21 8.07
CA GLN A 223 53.51 18.16 7.13
C GLN A 223 54.50 17.10 7.63
N ILE A 224 54.83 16.11 6.79
CA ILE A 224 56.08 15.36 6.96
C ILE A 224 57.19 16.29 6.46
N MET A 225 57.60 17.24 7.31
CA MET A 225 58.78 18.06 7.02
C MET A 225 60.01 17.21 7.32
N SER A 226 60.71 16.82 6.24
CA SER A 226 62.16 16.65 6.16
C SER A 226 62.88 16.39 7.48
N ILE A 227 63.21 15.12 7.74
CA ILE A 227 64.20 14.76 8.76
C ILE A 227 65.57 15.19 8.21
N ILE A 228 65.96 16.45 8.45
CA ILE A 228 67.36 16.89 8.34
C ILE A 228 67.88 17.01 9.77
N PRO A 229 68.82 16.15 10.21
CA PRO A 229 69.58 16.43 11.41
C PRO A 229 70.46 17.66 11.17
N ASN A 230 70.39 18.60 12.10
CA ASN A 230 71.20 19.81 12.13
C ASN A 230 72.69 19.41 12.20
N ILE A 231 73.39 19.42 11.05
CA ILE A 231 74.86 19.25 11.02
C ILE A 231 75.49 20.64 11.08
N ASP A 232 76.22 20.85 12.17
CA ASP A 232 77.13 21.96 12.44
C ASP A 232 77.89 22.42 11.20
N LYS A 233 77.65 23.67 10.77
CA LYS A 233 78.53 24.37 9.82
C LYS A 233 79.68 25.00 10.60
N THR A 234 80.69 24.20 10.90
CA THR A 234 81.99 24.72 11.34
C THR A 234 82.58 25.57 10.22
N LYS A 235 82.76 26.86 10.53
CA LYS A 235 83.44 27.87 9.73
C LYS A 235 84.84 27.38 9.35
N ILE A 236 85.13 27.31 8.05
CA ILE A 236 86.50 27.37 7.52
C ILE A 236 86.67 28.75 6.89
N SER A 237 87.33 29.64 7.63
CA SER A 237 87.73 30.98 7.19
C SER A 237 89.02 30.91 6.38
N TYR A 238 88.97 31.28 5.10
CA TYR A 238 90.16 31.62 4.33
C TYR A 238 90.34 33.14 4.33
N ALA A 239 91.35 33.62 5.07
CA ALA A 239 91.83 34.99 4.99
C ALA A 239 92.72 35.16 3.74
N ARG A 240 92.29 36.00 2.80
CA ARG A 240 93.15 36.55 1.74
C ARG A 240 93.88 37.77 2.29
N GLN A 241 95.19 37.66 2.51
CA GLN A 241 96.05 38.84 2.68
C GLN A 241 96.40 39.44 1.31
N LYS A 242 96.34 40.76 1.27
CA LYS A 242 96.60 41.63 0.12
C LYS A 242 98.09 41.66 -0.23
N LYS A 243 98.35 41.79 -1.53
CA LYS A 243 99.64 42.20 -2.10
C LYS A 243 100.04 43.59 -1.60
N SER A 244 101.33 43.78 -1.38
CA SER A 244 102.02 45.07 -1.38
C SER A 244 103.32 44.90 -2.15
N PHE A 245 103.42 45.69 -3.23
CA PHE A 245 104.54 46.00 -4.14
C PHE A 245 105.52 44.88 -4.54
#